data_AF-A0A3R6ASD4-F1
#
_entry.id   AF-A0A3R6ASD4-F1
#
_cell.length_a   1.000
_cell.length_b   1.000
_cell.length_c   1.000
_cell.angle_alpha   90.00
_cell.angle_beta   90.00
_cell.angle_gamma   90.00
#
_symmetry.space_group_name_H-M   'P 1'
#
loop_
_entity.id
_entity.type
_entity.pdbx_description
1 polymer ?
#
loop_
_entity_poly.entity_id
_entity_poly.type
_entity_poly.pdbx_seq_one_letter_code
_entity_poly.pdbx_strand_id
1 'polypeptide(L)'
;MEVISFLESVQKGMKDNIYKFCKDGRCSQCGNCCSNLLPMSRKEVAAIHRYVRKNHIKECKHLLPTVKKPYDMTCPFLDTDKSCEKCRIYPVRPEICKQFICDNEQRAKHNRSLLGQTRQIIDVRSEFFNET
;
A
#
# COMPACT_ATOMS: atom_id res chain seq x y z
N MET A 1 -0.03 39.19 2.98
CA MET A 1 0.17 38.57 1.65
C MET A 1 0.42 37.07 1.81
N GLU A 2 -0.50 36.31 2.41
CA GLU A 2 -0.33 34.85 2.61
C GLU A 2 -1.45 34.04 1.95
N VAL A 3 -2.66 34.59 1.92
CA VAL A 3 -3.88 33.90 1.46
C VAL A 3 -3.90 33.61 -0.05
N ILE A 4 -3.28 34.48 -0.86
CA ILE A 4 -3.19 34.31 -2.32
C ILE A 4 -2.33 33.10 -2.67
N SER A 5 -1.21 32.90 -1.96
CA SER A 5 -0.30 31.77 -2.19
C SER A 5 -0.94 30.42 -1.89
N PHE A 6 -1.82 30.37 -0.88
CA PHE A 6 -2.54 29.15 -0.51
C PHE A 6 -3.56 28.78 -1.59
N LEU A 7 -4.35 29.75 -2.07
CA LEU A 7 -5.35 29.50 -3.10
C LEU A 7 -4.71 29.10 -4.44
N GLU A 8 -3.59 29.70 -4.82
CA GLU A 8 -2.82 29.32 -6.00
C GLU A 8 -2.26 27.89 -5.87
N SER A 9 -1.79 27.50 -4.69
CA SER A 9 -1.31 26.13 -4.42
C SER A 9 -2.43 25.09 -4.52
N VAL A 10 -3.63 25.42 -4.04
CA VAL A 10 -4.82 24.57 -4.12
C VAL A 10 -5.30 24.44 -5.56
N GLN A 11 -5.40 25.56 -6.30
CA GLN A 11 -5.80 25.55 -7.72
C GLN A 11 -4.80 24.78 -8.59
N LYS A 12 -3.50 24.89 -8.32
CA LYS A 12 -2.47 24.12 -9.01
C LYS A 12 -2.58 22.63 -8.69
N GLY A 13 -2.79 22.26 -7.43
CA GLY A 13 -3.04 20.88 -7.03
C GLY A 13 -4.28 20.26 -7.70
N MET A 14 -5.34 21.05 -7.90
CA MET A 14 -6.54 20.63 -8.62
C MET A 14 -6.33 20.52 -10.13
N LYS A 15 -5.58 21.45 -10.75
CA LYS A 15 -5.27 21.45 -12.19
C LYS A 15 -4.38 20.29 -12.60
N ASP A 16 -3.37 19.99 -11.79
CA ASP A 16 -2.39 18.99 -12.15
C ASP A 16 -2.97 17.58 -12.03
N ASN A 17 -4.04 17.36 -11.24
CA ASN A 17 -4.68 16.07 -10.93
C ASN A 17 -3.69 14.95 -10.51
N ILE A 18 -2.44 15.34 -10.28
CA ILE A 18 -1.36 14.55 -9.73
C ILE A 18 -1.47 14.79 -8.25
N TYR A 19 -2.37 14.07 -7.61
CA TYR A 19 -2.32 13.91 -6.18
C TYR A 19 -1.01 13.18 -5.86
N LYS A 20 0.05 13.94 -5.61
CA LYS A 20 1.32 13.42 -5.09
C LYS A 20 1.03 12.90 -3.68
N PHE A 21 0.62 11.64 -3.57
CA PHE A 21 0.42 10.97 -2.29
C PHE A 21 1.76 10.47 -1.73
N CYS A 22 2.79 11.28 -1.91
CA CYS A 22 4.12 11.07 -1.37
C CYS A 22 4.63 12.42 -0.87
N LYS A 23 5.13 12.42 0.36
CA LYS A 23 5.72 13.59 1.01
C LYS A 23 7.22 13.36 1.04
N ASP A 24 7.98 14.25 0.38
CA ASP A 24 9.45 14.21 0.33
C ASP A 24 10.02 12.89 -0.21
N GLY A 25 9.41 12.33 -1.26
CA GLY A 25 9.82 11.04 -1.84
C GLY A 25 9.48 9.82 -0.99
N ARG A 26 8.73 9.98 0.10
CA ARG A 26 8.28 8.91 0.99
C ARG A 26 6.77 8.70 0.84
N CYS A 27 6.32 7.47 1.08
CA CYS A 27 4.91 7.11 1.11
C CYS A 27 4.13 8.06 2.06
N SER A 28 3.07 8.72 1.57
CA SER A 28 2.20 9.54 2.43
C SER A 28 1.19 8.72 3.23
N GLN A 29 1.21 7.39 3.06
CA GLN A 29 0.31 6.45 3.72
C GLN A 29 -1.17 6.63 3.34
N CYS A 30 -1.43 7.03 2.09
CA CYS A 30 -2.79 7.21 1.57
C CYS A 30 -3.56 5.89 1.37
N GLY A 31 -2.87 4.76 1.18
CA GLY A 31 -3.47 3.45 0.93
C GLY A 31 -3.74 3.11 -0.54
N ASN A 32 -3.63 4.04 -1.48
CA ASN A 32 -4.01 3.81 -2.89
C ASN A 32 -3.21 2.70 -3.61
N CYS A 33 -1.96 2.45 -3.19
CA CYS A 33 -1.15 1.36 -3.75
C CYS A 33 -1.23 0.05 -2.97
N CYS A 34 -1.96 0.02 -1.85
CA CYS A 34 -2.02 -1.11 -0.93
C CYS A 34 -3.03 -2.16 -1.43
N SER A 35 -2.56 -3.07 -2.29
CA SER A 35 -3.35 -4.16 -2.88
C SER A 35 -3.12 -5.51 -2.20
N ASN A 36 -4.10 -6.41 -2.27
CA ASN A 36 -4.00 -7.81 -1.87
C ASN A 36 -3.12 -8.65 -2.80
N LEU A 37 -2.81 -8.19 -4.02
CA LEU A 37 -1.95 -8.92 -4.96
C LEU A 37 -0.63 -8.17 -5.14
N LEU A 38 0.46 -8.75 -4.64
CA LEU A 38 1.78 -8.11 -4.67
C LEU A 38 2.86 -9.07 -5.20
N PRO A 39 3.70 -8.61 -6.14
CA PRO A 39 4.90 -9.35 -6.53
C PRO A 39 5.90 -9.35 -5.38
N MET A 40 6.21 -10.53 -4.83
CA MET A 40 7.19 -10.70 -3.76
C MET A 40 8.13 -11.88 -4.03
N SER A 41 9.37 -11.73 -3.55
CA SER A 41 10.32 -12.84 -3.48
C SER A 41 10.04 -13.70 -2.23
N ARG A 42 10.49 -14.96 -2.25
CA ARG A 42 10.39 -15.85 -1.09
C ARG A 42 11.07 -15.28 0.17
N LYS A 43 12.16 -14.51 0.00
CA LYS A 43 12.87 -13.86 1.10
C LYS A 43 12.01 -12.78 1.77
N GLU A 44 11.30 -11.99 0.98
CA GLU A 44 10.38 -10.97 1.49
C GLU A 44 9.20 -11.61 2.22
N VAL A 45 8.59 -12.64 1.63
CA VAL A 45 7.50 -13.40 2.25
C VAL A 45 7.94 -13.98 3.61
N ALA A 46 9.11 -14.63 3.69
CA ALA A 46 9.64 -15.17 4.94
C ALA A 46 9.94 -14.08 5.99
N ALA A 47 10.38 -12.89 5.57
CA ALA A 47 10.62 -11.76 6.47
C ALA A 47 9.31 -11.21 7.06
N ILE A 48 8.27 -11.08 6.23
CA ILE A 48 6.94 -10.64 6.66
C ILE A 48 6.32 -11.66 7.61
N HIS A 49 6.37 -12.95 7.30
CA HIS A 49 5.91 -14.04 8.18
C HIS A 49 6.51 -13.95 9.59
N ARG A 50 7.84 -13.80 9.67
CA ARG A 50 8.55 -13.64 10.95
C ARG A 50 8.09 -12.39 11.69
N TYR A 51 7.88 -11.28 10.99
CA TYR A 51 7.44 -10.03 11.57
C TYR A 51 5.99 -10.10 12.07
N VAL A 52 5.08 -10.70 11.30
CA VAL A 52 3.67 -10.91 11.68
C VAL A 52 3.57 -11.74 12.95
N ARG A 53 4.28 -12.88 13.02
CA ARG A 53 4.31 -13.74 14.22
C ARG A 53 4.91 -13.02 15.43
N LYS A 54 6.07 -12.37 15.27
CA LYS A 54 6.78 -11.69 16.36
C LYS A 54 5.97 -10.54 16.97
N ASN A 55 5.20 -9.82 16.15
CA ASN A 55 4.46 -8.63 16.58
C ASN A 55 2.95 -8.88 16.72
N HIS A 56 2.50 -10.13 16.62
CA HIS A 56 1.09 -10.52 16.72
C HIS A 56 0.15 -9.70 15.83
N ILE A 57 0.57 -9.46 14.58
CA ILE A 57 -0.20 -8.64 13.63
C ILE A 57 -1.44 -9.40 13.21
N LYS A 58 -2.59 -8.74 13.30
CA LYS A 58 -3.89 -9.26 12.85
C LYS A 58 -4.28 -8.66 11.50
N GLU A 59 -5.07 -9.40 10.75
CA GLU A 59 -5.69 -8.95 9.49
C GLU A 59 -6.52 -7.67 9.72
N CYS A 60 -6.40 -6.70 8.81
CA CYS A 60 -7.35 -5.60 8.65
C CYS A 60 -8.44 -6.02 7.65
N LYS A 61 -9.71 -5.91 8.06
CA LYS A 61 -10.87 -6.16 7.20
C LYS A 61 -11.46 -4.83 6.78
N HIS A 62 -11.56 -4.58 5.47
CA HIS A 62 -11.99 -3.28 4.93
C HIS A 62 -13.45 -3.29 4.46
N LEU A 63 -14.05 -4.47 4.39
CA LEU A 63 -15.43 -4.64 3.96
C LEU A 63 -16.34 -4.85 5.17
N LEU A 64 -17.53 -4.24 5.12
CA LEU A 64 -18.52 -4.36 6.18
C LEU A 64 -19.02 -5.82 6.27
N PRO A 65 -19.34 -6.32 7.48
CA PRO A 65 -19.79 -7.69 7.70
C PRO A 65 -21.05 -8.09 6.91
N THR A 66 -21.83 -7.12 6.45
CA THR A 66 -23.10 -7.31 5.73
C THR A 66 -22.93 -7.56 4.22
N VAL A 67 -21.72 -7.43 3.68
CA VAL A 67 -21.46 -7.67 2.25
C VAL A 67 -21.46 -9.18 1.98
N LYS A 68 -22.42 -9.66 1.17
CA LYS A 68 -22.44 -11.04 0.69
C LYS A 68 -21.32 -11.23 -0.36
N LYS A 69 -20.40 -12.18 -0.11
CA LYS A 69 -19.21 -12.49 -0.95
C LYS A 69 -18.26 -11.30 -1.16
N PRO A 70 -17.65 -10.77 -0.09
CA PRO A 70 -16.73 -9.64 -0.19
C PRO A 70 -15.41 -10.08 -0.85
N TYR A 71 -15.12 -9.57 -2.05
CA TYR A 71 -13.77 -9.62 -2.63
C TYR A 71 -12.98 -8.39 -2.17
N ASP A 72 -12.32 -8.50 -1.00
CA ASP A 72 -11.47 -7.42 -0.48
C ASP A 72 -10.11 -7.42 -1.18
N MET A 73 -9.95 -6.57 -2.19
CA MET A 73 -8.67 -6.41 -2.91
C MET A 73 -7.71 -5.43 -2.23
N THR A 74 -8.10 -4.88 -1.07
CA THR A 74 -7.25 -4.02 -0.25
C THR A 74 -6.23 -4.88 0.50
N CYS A 75 -5.01 -4.38 0.66
CA CYS A 75 -3.96 -5.08 1.41
C CYS A 75 -4.41 -5.31 2.87
N PRO A 76 -4.35 -6.54 3.39
CA PRO A 76 -4.79 -6.86 4.76
C PRO A 76 -3.89 -6.27 5.87
N PHE A 77 -2.79 -5.62 5.51
CA PHE A 77 -1.93 -4.88 6.45
C PHE A 77 -2.21 -3.37 6.48
N LEU A 78 -3.13 -2.86 5.66
CA LEU A 78 -3.53 -1.47 5.66
C LEU A 78 -4.56 -1.23 6.78
N ASP A 79 -4.27 -0.33 7.69
CA ASP A 79 -5.15 0.04 8.79
C ASP A 79 -5.81 1.38 8.45
N THR A 80 -7.01 1.30 7.87
CA THR A 80 -7.77 2.49 7.45
C THR A 80 -8.38 3.26 8.61
N ASP A 81 -8.45 2.66 9.80
CA ASP A 81 -8.99 3.30 11.01
C ASP A 81 -8.00 4.31 11.60
N LYS A 82 -6.71 4.20 11.23
CA LYS A 82 -5.68 5.15 11.64
C LYS A 82 -5.55 6.33 10.67
N SER A 83 -5.29 7.52 11.22
CA SER A 83 -4.97 8.73 10.45
C SER A 83 -3.51 8.74 9.96
N CYS A 84 -2.59 8.11 10.70
CA CYS A 84 -1.17 7.91 10.35
C CYS A 84 -0.70 6.49 10.76
N GLU A 85 0.49 6.11 10.33
CA GLU A 85 1.08 4.77 10.56
C GLU A 85 0.16 3.60 10.12
N LYS A 86 -0.49 3.77 8.97
CA LYS A 86 -1.52 2.85 8.50
C LYS A 86 -1.00 1.47 8.11
N CYS A 87 0.24 1.34 7.67
CA CYS A 87 0.78 0.03 7.24
C CYS A 87 1.35 -0.73 8.45
N ARG A 88 0.68 -1.82 8.87
CA ARG A 88 1.09 -2.62 10.03
C ARG A 88 2.45 -3.31 9.86
N ILE A 89 2.92 -3.47 8.62
CA ILE A 89 4.24 -4.07 8.29
C ILE A 89 5.24 -3.06 7.72
N TYR A 90 5.07 -1.76 7.99
CA TYR A 90 5.89 -0.69 7.39
C TYR A 90 7.42 -0.95 7.42
N PRO A 91 8.02 -1.47 8.52
CA PRO A 91 9.47 -1.74 8.60
C PRO A 91 9.96 -2.87 7.69
N VAL A 92 9.09 -3.82 7.35
CA VAL A 92 9.42 -5.02 6.55
C VAL A 92 8.71 -5.03 5.21
N ARG A 93 8.31 -3.85 4.70
CA ARG A 93 7.61 -3.73 3.40
C ARG A 93 8.40 -4.42 2.29
N PRO A 94 7.72 -5.15 1.40
CA PRO A 94 8.36 -5.70 0.21
C PRO A 94 8.82 -4.56 -0.71
N GLU A 95 9.76 -4.87 -1.59
CA GLU A 95 10.40 -3.92 -2.50
C GLU A 95 9.37 -3.20 -3.38
N ILE A 96 8.35 -3.91 -3.85
CA ILE A 96 7.24 -3.30 -4.59
C ILE A 96 6.58 -2.16 -3.79
N CYS A 97 6.38 -2.31 -2.48
CA CYS A 97 5.78 -1.29 -1.62
C CYS A 97 6.76 -0.18 -1.22
N LYS A 98 8.08 -0.40 -1.36
CA LYS A 98 9.11 0.62 -1.16
C LYS A 98 9.29 1.48 -2.42
N GLN A 99 9.23 0.85 -3.59
CA GLN A 99 9.39 1.49 -4.91
C GLN A 99 8.12 2.16 -5.41
N PHE A 100 6.94 1.72 -4.97
CA PHE A 100 5.68 2.37 -5.32
C PHE A 100 5.54 3.68 -4.55
N ILE A 101 5.88 4.75 -5.25
CA ILE A 101 5.61 6.13 -4.87
C ILE A 101 4.36 6.52 -5.66
N CYS A 102 3.28 6.85 -4.97
CA CYS A 102 1.99 7.27 -5.54
C CYS A 102 2.08 8.71 -6.10
N ASP A 103 3.05 8.96 -6.96
CA ASP A 103 3.30 10.25 -7.61
C ASP A 103 3.28 10.14 -9.14
N ASN A 104 3.47 8.94 -9.71
CA ASN A 104 3.49 8.71 -11.14
C ASN A 104 2.96 7.31 -11.49
N GLU A 105 1.79 7.27 -12.14
CA GLU A 105 1.11 6.04 -12.55
C GLU A 105 1.92 5.20 -13.55
N GLN A 106 2.59 5.82 -14.51
CA GLN A 106 3.38 5.11 -15.54
C GLN A 106 4.58 4.40 -14.90
N ARG A 107 5.28 5.08 -13.99
CA ARG A 107 6.40 4.49 -13.23
C ARG A 107 5.93 3.34 -12.35
N ALA A 108 4.78 3.49 -11.70
CA ALA A 108 4.15 2.42 -10.95
C ALA A 108 3.89 1.19 -11.84
N LYS A 109 3.19 1.36 -12.98
CA LYS A 109 2.93 0.27 -13.93
C LYS A 109 4.22 -0.40 -14.41
N HIS A 110 5.23 0.38 -14.76
CA HIS A 110 6.54 -0.11 -15.18
C HIS A 110 7.23 -0.94 -14.08
N ASN A 111 7.34 -0.41 -12.86
CA ASN A 111 7.98 -1.11 -11.75
C ASN A 111 7.26 -2.42 -11.39
N ARG A 112 5.92 -2.43 -11.41
CA ARG A 112 5.17 -3.68 -11.19
C ARG A 112 5.41 -4.70 -12.29
N SER A 113 5.49 -4.27 -13.55
CA SER A 113 5.83 -5.14 -14.67
C SER A 113 7.22 -5.76 -14.51
N LEU A 114 8.25 -4.93 -14.25
CA LEU A 114 9.62 -5.41 -14.04
C LEU A 114 9.75 -6.38 -12.86
N LEU A 115 9.16 -6.04 -11.72
CA LEU A 115 9.23 -6.88 -10.53
C LEU A 115 8.44 -8.18 -10.73
N GLY A 116 7.32 -8.14 -11.47
CA GLY A 116 6.52 -9.31 -11.82
C GLY A 116 7.24 -10.32 -12.71
N GLN A 117 8.30 -9.92 -13.44
CA GLN A 117 9.12 -10.86 -14.22
C GLN A 117 9.99 -11.78 -13.36
N THR A 118 10.33 -11.35 -12.14
CA THR A 118 11.29 -12.05 -11.26
C THR A 118 10.69 -12.50 -9.93
N ARG A 119 9.45 -12.11 -9.64
CA ARG A 119 8.76 -12.37 -8.37
C ARG A 119 7.44 -13.08 -8.62
N GLN A 120 7.01 -13.85 -7.63
CA GLN A 120 5.70 -14.49 -7.66
C GLN A 120 4.64 -13.47 -7.23
N ILE A 121 3.48 -13.51 -7.89
CA ILE A 121 2.30 -12.77 -7.43
C ILE A 121 1.74 -13.51 -6.24
N ILE A 122 1.72 -12.85 -5.08
CA ILE A 122 1.23 -13.40 -3.83
C ILE A 122 -0.11 -12.75 -3.49
N ASP A 123 -1.10 -13.59 -3.16
CA ASP A 123 -2.30 -13.17 -2.44
C ASP A 123 -1.93 -12.95 -0.98
N VAL A 124 -1.80 -11.69 -0.59
CA VAL A 124 -1.25 -11.28 0.71
C VAL A 124 -2.13 -11.79 1.85
N ARG A 125 -3.45 -11.72 1.72
CA ARG A 125 -4.38 -12.19 2.74
C ARG A 125 -4.30 -13.69 2.92
N SER A 126 -4.34 -14.42 1.81
CA SER A 126 -4.28 -15.88 1.85
C SER A 126 -2.93 -16.36 2.39
N GLU A 127 -1.83 -15.73 1.98
CA GLU A 127 -0.48 -16.12 2.42
C GLU A 127 -0.22 -15.90 3.91
N PHE A 128 -0.71 -14.80 4.49
CA PHE A 128 -0.32 -14.40 5.86
C PHE A 128 -1.41 -14.59 6.91
N PHE A 129 -2.67 -14.80 6.52
CA PHE A 129 -3.80 -14.85 7.47
C PHE A 129 -4.77 -16.02 7.25
N ASN A 130 -4.73 -16.70 6.11
CA ASN A 130 -5.42 -17.98 5.97
C ASN A 130 -4.46 -19.08 6.42
N GLU A 131 -4.56 -19.47 7.69
CA GLU A 131 -3.90 -20.68 8.17
C GLU A 131 -4.50 -21.91 7.46
N THR A 132 -3.64 -22.85 7.11
CA THR A 132 -4.03 -24.23 6.77
C THR A 132 -4.26 -25.00 8.07
#